data_AF-A0A4V1UV20-F1
#
_entry.id   AF-A0A4V1UV20-F1
#
_cell.length_a   1.000
_cell.length_b   1.000
_cell.length_c   1.000
_cell.angle_alpha   90.00
_cell.angle_beta   90.00
_cell.angle_gamma   90.00
#
_symmetry.space_group_name_H-M   'P 1'
#
loop_
_entity.id
_entity.type
_entity.pdbx_description
1 polymer ?
#
loop_
_entity_poly.entity_id
_entity_poly.type
_entity_poly.pdbx_seq_one_letter_code
_entity_poly.pdbx_strand_id
1 'polypeptide(L)'
;MATGKVSKRTVDELKAGPRDQFLWDVDLRGFGAKITKSGVRSYVYQYRMGGREASTKRYSIGTHGSPWTPTSARAEAERLAIAVASGIDPNAANLERRRLAVDLAFEPYAAIFQMACGDGGWGRMVERTLRLHLVPHLKRKPLNTITRANIAALLDQIPAENVALKRNTFAVLRRFFRWAVARGDIDRSPCDGMETPRAVIPRDRVLSDAELAQV
;
A
#
# COMPACT_ATOMS: atom_id res chain seq x y z
N MET A 1 10.45 6.03 -31.58
CA MET A 1 10.94 6.03 -30.18
C MET A 1 12.42 5.72 -30.21
N ALA A 2 13.24 6.28 -29.31
CA ALA A 2 14.66 5.93 -29.27
C ALA A 2 14.81 4.44 -28.91
N THR A 3 15.61 3.73 -29.70
CA THR A 3 15.92 2.31 -29.50
C THR A 3 17.42 2.17 -29.35
N GLY A 4 17.86 1.34 -28.42
CA GLY A 4 19.28 1.13 -28.13
C GLY A 4 19.45 0.20 -26.95
N LYS A 5 20.61 -0.47 -26.87
CA LYS A 5 20.90 -1.39 -25.76
C LYS A 5 20.90 -0.65 -24.43
N VAL A 6 20.03 -1.05 -23.51
CA VAL A 6 19.93 -0.47 -22.16
C VAL A 6 21.12 -0.95 -21.34
N SER A 7 22.17 -0.15 -21.35
CA SER A 7 23.40 -0.30 -20.57
C SER A 7 23.53 0.81 -19.53
N LYS A 8 24.50 0.67 -18.61
CA LYS A 8 24.76 1.70 -17.60
C LYS A 8 25.06 3.05 -18.27
N ARG A 9 25.97 3.03 -19.24
CA ARG A 9 26.37 4.19 -20.02
C ARG A 9 25.18 4.89 -20.69
N THR A 10 24.36 4.14 -21.43
CA THR A 10 23.22 4.72 -22.15
C THR A 10 22.16 5.26 -21.20
N VAL A 11 21.98 4.65 -20.02
CA VAL A 11 21.04 5.14 -18.99
C VAL A 11 21.56 6.42 -18.35
N ASP A 12 22.86 6.52 -18.08
CA ASP A 12 23.49 7.71 -17.51
C ASP A 12 23.44 8.89 -18.51
N GLU A 13 23.68 8.61 -19.79
CA GLU A 13 23.64 9.58 -20.90
C GLU A 13 22.22 10.07 -21.26
N LEU A 14 21.16 9.43 -20.74
CA LEU A 14 19.78 9.91 -20.94
C LEU A 14 19.62 11.32 -20.37
N LYS A 15 19.23 12.25 -21.25
CA LYS A 15 18.94 13.64 -20.89
C LYS A 15 17.45 13.82 -20.67
N ALA A 16 17.09 14.50 -19.58
CA ALA A 16 15.72 14.91 -19.34
C ALA A 16 15.28 15.90 -20.44
N GLY A 17 14.03 15.79 -20.88
CA GLY A 17 13.42 16.73 -21.81
C GLY A 17 12.11 17.29 -21.28
N PRO A 18 11.36 18.04 -22.09
CA PRO A 18 10.07 18.62 -21.68
C PRO A 18 8.99 17.57 -21.38
N ARG A 19 9.19 16.31 -21.80
CA ARG A 19 8.31 15.17 -21.56
C ARG A 19 9.13 13.95 -21.16
N ASP A 20 8.47 12.96 -20.57
CA ASP A 20 9.07 11.66 -20.25
C ASP A 20 9.65 11.04 -21.52
N GLN A 21 10.93 10.69 -21.49
CA GLN A 21 11.63 10.04 -22.59
C GLN A 21 11.87 8.57 -22.28
N PHE A 22 11.89 7.76 -23.32
CA PHE A 22 12.07 6.31 -23.23
C PHE A 22 13.18 5.87 -24.18
N LEU A 23 14.07 5.03 -23.65
CA LEU A 23 15.05 4.25 -24.39
C LEU A 23 14.62 2.79 -24.32
N TRP A 24 14.17 2.22 -25.43
CA TRP A 24 13.77 0.81 -25.50
C TRP A 24 14.94 -0.07 -25.89
N ASP A 25 15.07 -1.19 -25.19
CA ASP A 25 16.10 -2.18 -25.41
C ASP A 25 15.90 -2.91 -26.74
N VAL A 26 17.01 -3.22 -27.40
CA VAL A 26 17.02 -3.93 -28.69
C VAL A 26 17.04 -5.44 -28.52
N ASP A 27 17.58 -5.94 -27.41
CA ASP A 27 17.70 -7.37 -27.13
C ASP A 27 16.39 -7.91 -26.54
N LEU A 28 15.80 -7.15 -25.59
CA LEU A 28 14.59 -7.53 -24.89
C LEU A 28 13.41 -6.64 -25.27
N ARG A 29 12.51 -7.18 -26.10
CA ARG A 29 11.30 -6.47 -26.54
C ARG A 29 10.45 -6.04 -25.36
N GLY A 30 10.08 -4.76 -25.33
CA GLY A 30 9.26 -4.17 -24.29
C GLY A 30 10.02 -3.75 -23.05
N PHE A 31 11.30 -4.10 -22.89
CA PHE A 31 12.13 -3.55 -21.81
C PHE A 31 12.68 -2.18 -22.20
N GLY A 32 12.70 -1.24 -21.27
CA GLY A 32 13.25 0.10 -21.53
C GLY A 32 13.58 0.89 -20.28
N ALA A 33 14.40 1.92 -20.46
CA ALA A 33 14.68 2.94 -19.46
C ALA A 33 13.85 4.19 -19.74
N LYS A 34 13.19 4.71 -18.71
CA LYS A 34 12.44 5.96 -18.72
C LYS A 34 13.20 7.02 -17.93
N ILE A 35 13.34 8.21 -18.48
CA ILE A 35 13.73 9.41 -17.73
C ILE A 35 12.55 10.39 -17.67
N THR A 36 12.19 10.81 -16.45
CA THR A 36 11.14 11.80 -16.26
C THR A 36 11.64 13.21 -16.58
N LYS A 37 10.70 14.15 -16.75
CA LYS A 37 11.04 15.59 -16.82
C LYS A 37 11.88 16.10 -15.64
N SER A 38 11.76 15.46 -14.48
CA SER A 38 12.53 15.76 -13.26
C SER A 38 13.91 15.09 -13.21
N GLY A 39 14.30 14.34 -14.24
CA GLY A 39 15.59 13.64 -14.31
C GLY A 39 15.64 12.30 -13.58
N VAL A 40 14.50 11.81 -13.08
CA VAL A 40 14.44 10.49 -12.42
C VAL A 40 14.47 9.40 -13.48
N ARG A 41 15.48 8.54 -13.40
CA ARG A 41 15.66 7.38 -14.29
C ARG A 41 15.01 6.16 -13.66
N SER A 42 14.26 5.41 -14.45
CA SER A 42 13.55 4.20 -14.00
C SER A 42 13.49 3.17 -15.11
N TYR A 43 13.36 1.90 -14.74
CA TYR A 43 13.21 0.81 -15.68
C TYR A 43 11.75 0.40 -15.80
N VAL A 44 11.33 0.13 -17.03
CA VAL A 44 9.96 -0.25 -17.35
C VAL A 44 9.94 -1.48 -18.25
N TYR A 45 8.87 -2.27 -18.11
CA TYR A 45 8.54 -3.36 -19.02
C TYR A 45 7.16 -3.11 -19.63
N GLN A 46 7.08 -3.08 -20.95
CA GLN A 46 5.87 -2.86 -21.73
C GLN A 46 5.44 -4.17 -22.40
N TYR A 47 4.20 -4.58 -22.17
CA TYR A 47 3.67 -5.85 -22.64
C TYR A 47 2.21 -5.72 -23.06
N ARG A 48 1.67 -6.78 -23.64
CA ARG A 48 0.26 -6.91 -24.03
C ARG A 48 -0.27 -8.22 -23.49
N MET A 49 -1.47 -8.19 -22.92
CA MET A 49 -2.20 -9.40 -22.54
C MET A 49 -3.12 -9.76 -23.71
N GLY A 50 -2.62 -10.52 -24.68
CA GLY A 50 -3.37 -10.95 -25.86
C GLY A 50 -2.70 -10.61 -27.19
N GLY A 51 -3.48 -10.70 -28.27
CA GLY A 51 -3.01 -10.48 -29.64
C GLY A 51 -2.66 -9.02 -29.98
N ARG A 52 -2.53 -8.72 -31.27
CA ARG A 52 -2.15 -7.38 -31.77
C ARG A 52 -3.13 -6.26 -31.39
N GLU A 53 -4.38 -6.60 -31.13
CA GLU A 53 -5.43 -5.65 -30.72
C GLU A 53 -5.47 -5.40 -29.20
N ALA A 54 -4.72 -6.17 -28.41
CA ALA A 54 -4.73 -6.01 -26.96
C ALA A 54 -4.08 -4.68 -26.52
N SER A 55 -4.66 -4.06 -25.49
CA SER A 55 -4.15 -2.82 -24.93
C SER A 55 -2.74 -3.02 -24.37
N THR A 56 -1.87 -2.04 -24.65
CA THR A 56 -0.47 -2.10 -24.23
C THR A 56 -0.36 -1.64 -22.78
N LYS A 57 0.06 -2.53 -21.89
CA LYS A 57 0.27 -2.26 -20.46
C LYS A 57 1.75 -2.01 -20.18
N ARG A 58 2.03 -1.24 -19.13
CA ARG A 58 3.39 -0.93 -18.68
C ARG A 58 3.53 -1.27 -17.20
N TYR A 59 4.58 -2.00 -16.87
CA TYR A 59 5.01 -2.32 -15.52
C TYR A 59 6.27 -1.50 -15.19
N SER A 60 6.31 -0.88 -14.02
CA SER A 60 7.50 -0.16 -13.54
C SER A 60 8.32 -1.10 -12.68
N ILE A 61 9.55 -1.41 -13.10
CA ILE A 61 10.45 -2.32 -12.39
C ILE A 61 11.05 -1.59 -11.18
N GLY A 62 11.57 -0.38 -11.40
CA GLY A 62 12.14 0.41 -10.31
C GLY A 62 13.00 1.58 -10.79
N THR A 63 13.33 2.47 -9.86
CA THR A 63 14.21 3.62 -10.09
C THR A 63 15.66 3.15 -10.22
N HIS A 64 16.41 3.74 -11.14
CA HIS A 64 17.85 3.47 -11.32
C HIS A 64 18.62 3.80 -10.04
N GLY A 65 19.42 2.84 -9.55
CA GLY A 65 20.11 2.88 -8.26
C GLY A 65 20.08 1.50 -7.60
N SER A 66 20.63 1.32 -6.40
CA SER A 66 20.51 0.02 -5.71
C SER A 66 19.04 -0.26 -5.35
N PRO A 67 18.44 -1.43 -5.67
CA PRO A 67 19.03 -2.65 -6.26
C PRO A 67 18.91 -2.76 -7.81
N TRP A 68 18.31 -1.77 -8.47
CA TRP A 68 18.02 -1.73 -9.90
C TRP A 68 19.15 -1.11 -10.74
N THR A 69 19.97 -2.00 -11.28
CA THR A 69 20.96 -1.74 -12.33
C THR A 69 20.38 -2.14 -13.69
N PRO A 70 20.98 -1.73 -14.83
CA PRO A 70 20.51 -2.17 -16.14
C PRO A 70 20.44 -3.70 -16.26
N THR A 71 21.41 -4.40 -15.66
CA THR A 71 21.48 -5.86 -15.65
C THR A 71 20.39 -6.49 -14.79
N SER A 72 20.23 -6.03 -13.54
CA SER A 72 19.19 -6.59 -12.65
C SER A 72 17.78 -6.25 -13.12
N ALA A 73 17.58 -5.06 -13.68
CA ALA A 73 16.31 -4.67 -14.29
C ALA A 73 15.99 -5.47 -15.56
N ARG A 74 17.00 -5.82 -16.36
CA ARG A 74 16.82 -6.72 -17.52
C ARG A 74 16.40 -8.12 -17.08
N ALA A 75 17.07 -8.70 -16.09
CA ALA A 75 16.71 -10.00 -15.54
C ALA A 75 15.26 -10.03 -15.01
N GLU A 76 14.84 -8.97 -14.33
CA GLU A 76 13.44 -8.85 -13.87
C GLU A 76 12.47 -8.68 -15.05
N ALA A 77 12.84 -7.93 -16.09
CA ALA A 77 12.02 -7.82 -17.31
C ALA A 77 11.87 -9.17 -18.04
N GLU A 78 12.90 -10.01 -18.07
CA GLU A 78 12.83 -11.37 -18.60
C GLU A 78 11.88 -12.25 -17.78
N ARG A 79 11.97 -12.18 -16.44
CA ARG A 79 11.04 -12.86 -15.54
C ARG A 79 9.58 -12.44 -15.79
N LEU A 80 9.35 -11.13 -15.97
CA LEU A 80 8.04 -10.57 -16.29
C LEU A 80 7.55 -11.03 -17.67
N ALA A 81 8.44 -11.13 -18.66
CA ALA A 81 8.11 -11.63 -19.98
C ALA A 81 7.64 -13.09 -19.95
N ILE A 82 8.32 -13.95 -19.17
CA ILE A 82 7.92 -15.35 -18.97
C ILE A 82 6.55 -15.43 -18.28
N ALA A 83 6.31 -14.60 -17.26
CA ALA A 83 5.02 -14.55 -16.56
C ALA A 83 3.88 -14.16 -17.50
N VAL A 84 4.07 -13.11 -18.31
CA VAL A 84 3.09 -12.68 -19.32
C VAL A 84 2.84 -13.76 -20.37
N ALA A 85 3.91 -14.42 -20.85
CA ALA A 85 3.80 -15.53 -21.79
C ALA A 85 3.01 -16.72 -21.21
N SER A 86 3.09 -16.92 -19.89
CA SER A 86 2.33 -17.92 -19.15
C SER A 86 0.90 -17.48 -18.81
N GLY A 87 0.45 -16.33 -19.30
CA GLY A 87 -0.89 -15.78 -19.05
C GLY A 87 -1.04 -15.07 -17.70
N ILE A 88 0.04 -14.91 -16.94
CA ILE A 88 0.02 -14.21 -15.65
C ILE A 88 0.27 -12.72 -15.91
N ASP A 89 -0.73 -11.87 -15.65
CA ASP A 89 -0.57 -10.42 -15.75
C ASP A 89 0.20 -9.86 -14.54
N PRO A 90 1.44 -9.34 -14.69
CA PRO A 90 2.21 -8.81 -13.56
C PRO A 90 1.59 -7.57 -12.93
N ASN A 91 0.76 -6.83 -13.68
CA ASN A 91 -0.01 -5.73 -13.13
C ASN A 91 -1.30 -6.21 -12.45
N ALA A 92 -1.79 -7.44 -12.65
CA ALA A 92 -3.05 -7.86 -12.02
C ALA A 92 -2.97 -7.82 -10.49
N ALA A 93 -1.87 -8.24 -9.87
CA ALA A 93 -1.73 -8.16 -8.42
C ALA A 93 -1.61 -6.72 -7.89
N ASN A 94 -1.05 -5.79 -8.67
CA ASN A 94 -1.00 -4.37 -8.31
C ASN A 94 -2.33 -3.66 -8.60
N LEU A 95 -2.98 -3.99 -9.70
CA LEU A 95 -4.26 -3.45 -10.11
C LEU A 95 -5.38 -3.95 -9.19
N GLU A 96 -5.39 -5.23 -8.83
CA GLU A 96 -6.36 -5.79 -7.90
C GLU A 96 -6.17 -5.19 -6.51
N ARG A 97 -4.92 -5.04 -6.03
CA ARG A 97 -4.65 -4.32 -4.77
C ARG A 97 -5.06 -2.85 -4.81
N ARG A 98 -4.74 -2.15 -5.90
CA ARG A 98 -5.15 -0.75 -6.09
C ARG A 98 -6.65 -0.62 -6.24
N ARG A 99 -7.33 -1.56 -6.89
CA ARG A 99 -8.79 -1.64 -6.99
C ARG A 99 -9.44 -1.95 -5.64
N LEU A 100 -8.83 -2.81 -4.83
CA LEU A 100 -9.24 -3.07 -3.44
C LEU A 100 -9.00 -1.85 -2.53
N ALA A 101 -8.02 -0.99 -2.83
CA ALA A 101 -7.79 0.24 -2.09
C ALA A 101 -8.67 1.42 -2.56
N VAL A 102 -8.87 1.54 -3.87
CA VAL A 102 -9.43 2.72 -4.54
C VAL A 102 -10.91 2.54 -4.92
N ASP A 103 -11.33 1.33 -5.31
CA ASP A 103 -12.65 1.08 -5.89
C ASP A 103 -13.58 0.19 -5.02
N LEU A 104 -13.07 -0.59 -4.06
CA LEU A 104 -13.91 -1.50 -3.26
C LEU A 104 -13.55 -1.53 -1.77
N ALA A 105 -14.48 -1.01 -0.95
CA ALA A 105 -14.82 -1.42 0.41
C ALA A 105 -13.70 -1.52 1.47
N PHE A 106 -13.89 -0.80 2.58
CA PHE A 106 -13.08 -0.91 3.80
C PHE A 106 -12.87 -2.37 4.28
N GLU A 107 -13.89 -3.21 4.20
CA GLU A 107 -13.89 -4.58 4.73
C GLU A 107 -12.83 -5.53 4.10
N PRO A 108 -12.78 -5.75 2.77
CA PRO A 108 -11.76 -6.59 2.16
C PRO A 108 -10.34 -6.04 2.38
N TYR A 109 -10.16 -4.72 2.38
CA TYR A 109 -8.84 -4.13 2.65
C TYR A 109 -8.42 -4.30 4.12
N ALA A 110 -9.38 -4.21 5.06
CA ALA A 110 -9.19 -4.51 6.47
C ALA A 110 -8.72 -5.95 6.71
N ALA A 111 -9.23 -6.93 5.96
CA ALA A 111 -8.78 -8.31 6.05
C ALA A 111 -7.29 -8.47 5.68
N ILE A 112 -6.83 -7.79 4.61
CA ILE A 112 -5.41 -7.81 4.21
C ILE A 112 -4.54 -7.17 5.30
N PHE A 113 -4.98 -6.03 5.85
CA PHE A 113 -4.28 -5.39 6.95
C PHE A 113 -4.20 -6.27 8.20
N GLN A 114 -5.29 -6.97 8.54
CA GLN A 114 -5.32 -7.90 9.67
C GLN A 114 -4.28 -9.01 9.50
N MET A 115 -4.23 -9.66 8.33
CA MET A 115 -3.23 -10.69 8.04
C MET A 115 -1.79 -10.16 8.17
N ALA A 116 -1.55 -8.90 7.78
CA ALA A 116 -0.24 -8.26 7.90
C ALA A 116 0.17 -7.93 9.36
N CYS A 117 -0.75 -7.97 10.33
CA CYS A 117 -0.45 -7.67 11.73
C CYS A 117 0.11 -8.87 12.52
N GLY A 118 0.00 -10.10 11.98
CA GLY A 118 0.43 -11.34 12.64
C GLY A 118 -0.37 -11.71 13.89
N ASP A 119 0.01 -12.80 14.56
CA ASP A 119 -0.79 -13.43 15.63
C ASP A 119 -0.48 -12.93 17.06
N GLY A 120 0.25 -11.81 17.17
CA GLY A 120 0.61 -11.21 18.46
C GLY A 120 -0.59 -10.61 19.22
N GLY A 121 -0.36 -10.20 20.47
CA GLY A 121 -1.38 -9.52 21.29
C GLY A 121 -1.98 -8.28 20.60
N TRP A 122 -1.16 -7.52 19.89
CA TRP A 122 -1.61 -6.41 19.05
C TRP A 122 -2.49 -6.88 17.87
N GLY A 123 -2.12 -7.95 17.18
CA GLY A 123 -2.89 -8.51 16.06
C GLY A 123 -4.29 -8.96 16.48
N ARG A 124 -4.40 -9.67 17.61
CA ARG A 124 -5.70 -10.05 18.20
C ARG A 124 -6.56 -8.83 18.56
N MET A 125 -5.94 -7.76 19.06
CA MET A 125 -6.65 -6.52 19.34
C MET A 125 -7.12 -5.84 18.05
N VAL A 126 -6.28 -5.79 17.01
CA VAL A 126 -6.63 -5.27 15.68
C VAL A 126 -7.81 -6.03 15.10
N GLU A 127 -7.75 -7.36 15.06
CA GLU A 127 -8.84 -8.23 14.58
C GLU A 127 -10.14 -7.91 15.29
N ARG A 128 -10.13 -7.91 16.63
CA ARG A 128 -11.33 -7.63 17.43
C ARG A 128 -11.88 -6.24 17.13
N THR A 129 -11.01 -5.24 17.02
CA THR A 129 -11.38 -3.85 16.76
C THR A 129 -11.98 -3.68 15.37
N LEU A 130 -11.36 -4.29 14.35
CA LEU A 130 -11.88 -4.27 12.98
C LEU A 130 -13.26 -4.92 12.92
N ARG A 131 -13.39 -6.14 13.46
CA ARG A 131 -14.62 -6.92 13.41
C ARG A 131 -15.79 -6.25 14.14
N LEU A 132 -15.56 -5.72 15.34
CA LEU A 132 -16.64 -5.21 16.20
C LEU A 132 -16.96 -3.74 15.97
N HIS A 133 -15.99 -2.91 15.57
CA HIS A 133 -16.16 -1.45 15.58
C HIS A 133 -15.92 -0.79 14.24
N LEU A 134 -15.00 -1.27 13.40
CA LEU A 134 -14.65 -0.58 12.15
C LEU A 134 -15.45 -1.10 10.96
N VAL A 135 -15.44 -2.42 10.74
CA VAL A 135 -16.13 -3.05 9.62
C VAL A 135 -17.63 -2.74 9.64
N PRO A 136 -18.39 -2.83 10.76
CA PRO A 136 -19.83 -2.55 10.74
C PRO A 136 -20.21 -1.15 10.23
N HIS A 137 -19.36 -0.15 10.47
CA HIS A 137 -19.63 1.25 10.14
C HIS A 137 -19.06 1.67 8.78
N LEU A 138 -17.92 1.10 8.40
CA LEU A 138 -17.21 1.49 7.18
C LEU A 138 -17.45 0.52 6.02
N LYS A 139 -17.85 -0.73 6.28
CA LYS A 139 -18.13 -1.85 5.33
C LYS A 139 -17.65 -1.60 3.89
N ARG A 140 -18.51 -0.99 3.08
CA ARG A 140 -18.35 -0.82 1.63
C ARG A 140 -17.78 0.54 1.20
N LYS A 141 -17.47 1.44 2.15
CA LYS A 141 -16.89 2.75 1.85
C LYS A 141 -15.48 2.56 1.27
N PRO A 142 -15.19 3.10 0.08
CA PRO A 142 -13.83 3.15 -0.45
C PRO A 142 -12.90 3.97 0.45
N LEU A 143 -11.63 3.58 0.57
CA LEU A 143 -10.72 4.20 1.54
C LEU A 143 -10.49 5.70 1.26
N ASN A 144 -10.45 6.09 -0.02
CA ASN A 144 -10.31 7.49 -0.46
C ASN A 144 -11.53 8.38 -0.13
N THR A 145 -12.69 7.79 0.13
CA THR A 145 -13.91 8.52 0.53
C THR A 145 -14.06 8.66 2.04
N ILE A 146 -13.26 7.94 2.83
CA ILE A 146 -13.35 8.00 4.29
C ILE A 146 -12.73 9.32 4.74
N THR A 147 -13.57 10.16 5.33
CA THR A 147 -13.19 11.49 5.81
C THR A 147 -12.92 11.52 7.31
N ARG A 148 -12.28 12.59 7.80
CA ARG A 148 -12.16 12.90 9.23
C ARG A 148 -13.50 12.87 9.96
N ALA A 149 -14.56 13.40 9.33
CA ALA A 149 -15.90 13.40 9.89
C ALA A 149 -16.47 11.98 10.07
N ASN A 150 -16.18 11.05 9.15
CA ASN A 150 -16.60 9.65 9.33
C ASN A 150 -15.89 8.98 10.50
N ILE A 151 -14.60 9.29 10.70
CA ILE A 151 -13.85 8.76 11.84
C ILE A 151 -14.36 9.35 13.15
N ALA A 152 -14.59 10.66 13.22
CA ALA A 152 -15.16 11.31 14.39
C ALA A 152 -16.51 10.70 14.76
N ALA A 153 -17.43 10.58 13.80
CA ALA A 153 -18.74 9.97 14.00
C ALA A 153 -18.63 8.51 14.52
N LEU A 154 -17.70 7.72 13.99
CA LEU A 154 -17.45 6.35 14.48
C LEU A 154 -16.95 6.35 15.94
N LEU A 155 -16.01 7.24 16.27
CA LEU A 155 -15.46 7.34 17.61
C LEU A 155 -16.49 7.87 18.62
N ASP A 156 -17.46 8.67 18.18
CA ASP A 156 -18.52 9.23 19.02
C ASP A 156 -19.65 8.24 19.30
N GLN A 157 -19.76 7.17 18.52
CA GLN A 157 -20.63 6.02 18.85
C GLN A 157 -20.08 5.15 19.98
N ILE A 158 -18.80 5.28 20.31
CA ILE A 158 -18.21 4.57 21.45
C ILE A 158 -18.62 5.33 22.73
N PRO A 159 -19.28 4.68 23.70
CA PRO A 159 -19.70 5.32 24.94
C PRO A 159 -18.53 6.02 25.65
N ALA A 160 -18.78 7.18 26.25
CA ALA A 160 -17.74 8.04 26.81
C ALA A 160 -16.96 7.37 27.96
N GLU A 161 -17.61 6.46 28.68
CA GLU A 161 -17.02 5.63 29.74
C GLU A 161 -15.98 4.63 29.20
N ASN A 162 -16.08 4.25 27.93
CA ASN A 162 -15.19 3.28 27.27
C ASN A 162 -13.96 3.96 26.67
N VAL A 163 -13.25 4.74 27.49
CA VAL A 163 -12.06 5.52 27.10
C VAL A 163 -10.97 4.65 26.45
N ALA A 164 -10.74 3.46 27.02
CA ALA A 164 -9.76 2.51 26.50
C ALA A 164 -10.10 2.04 25.09
N LEU A 165 -11.37 1.72 24.87
CA LEU A 165 -11.85 1.27 23.58
C LEU A 165 -11.75 2.38 22.53
N LYS A 166 -12.19 3.61 22.87
CA LYS A 166 -12.11 4.77 21.96
C LYS A 166 -10.67 5.03 21.53
N ARG A 167 -9.72 4.96 22.47
CA ARG A 167 -8.29 5.13 22.19
C ARG A 167 -7.69 4.00 21.35
N ASN A 168 -8.01 2.75 21.67
CA ASN A 168 -7.53 1.60 20.91
C ASN A 168 -8.08 1.61 19.47
N THR A 169 -9.37 1.93 19.30
CA THR A 169 -10.01 2.07 17.98
C THR A 169 -9.31 3.13 17.13
N PHE A 170 -9.02 4.30 17.71
CA PHE A 170 -8.27 5.34 16.99
C PHE A 170 -6.84 4.90 16.66
N ALA A 171 -6.15 4.20 17.57
CA ALA A 171 -4.80 3.69 17.32
C ALA A 171 -4.77 2.69 16.15
N VAL A 172 -5.76 1.79 16.08
CA VAL A 172 -5.92 0.84 14.96
C VAL A 172 -6.18 1.58 13.65
N LEU A 173 -7.12 2.54 13.62
CA LEU A 173 -7.41 3.35 12.43
C LEU A 173 -6.17 4.12 11.94
N ARG A 174 -5.43 4.74 12.85
CA ARG A 174 -4.20 5.48 12.50
C ARG A 174 -3.14 4.56 11.92
N ARG A 175 -2.95 3.36 12.49
CA ARG A 175 -2.01 2.37 11.96
C ARG A 175 -2.44 1.83 10.60
N PHE A 176 -3.73 1.52 10.44
CA PHE A 176 -4.35 1.05 9.21
C PHE A 176 -4.15 2.03 8.04
N PHE A 177 -4.54 3.29 8.20
CA PHE A 177 -4.42 4.27 7.11
C PHE A 177 -2.96 4.65 6.83
N ARG A 178 -2.08 4.67 7.84
CA ARG A 178 -0.65 4.84 7.60
C ARG A 178 -0.07 3.68 6.79
N TRP A 179 -0.52 2.45 7.05
CA TRP A 179 -0.12 1.28 6.28
C TRP A 179 -0.57 1.38 4.82
N ALA A 180 -1.78 1.89 4.56
CA ALA A 180 -2.26 2.16 3.21
C ALA A 180 -1.44 3.25 2.49
N VAL A 181 -1.13 4.35 3.17
CA VAL A 181 -0.26 5.42 2.61
C VAL A 181 1.14 4.88 2.26
N ALA A 182 1.76 4.10 3.15
CA ALA A 182 3.10 3.56 2.94
C ALA A 182 3.19 2.64 1.70
N ARG A 183 2.07 2.09 1.25
CA ARG A 183 1.97 1.24 0.05
C ARG A 183 1.64 2.02 -1.21
N GLY A 184 1.32 3.31 -1.09
CA GLY A 184 0.81 4.13 -2.19
C GLY A 184 -0.63 3.78 -2.59
N ASP A 185 -1.37 3.10 -1.72
CA ASP A 185 -2.76 2.69 -1.95
C ASP A 185 -3.73 3.89 -1.79
N ILE A 186 -3.37 4.86 -0.95
CA ILE A 186 -4.00 6.18 -0.81
C ILE A 186 -2.93 7.26 -0.64
N ASP A 187 -3.24 8.50 -1.04
CA ASP A 187 -2.27 9.60 -1.00
C ASP A 187 -2.06 10.17 0.42
N ARG A 188 -3.11 10.22 1.23
CA ARG A 188 -3.09 10.83 2.57
C ARG A 188 -3.97 10.07 3.55
N SER A 189 -3.56 10.03 4.82
CA SER A 189 -4.39 9.44 5.87
C SER A 189 -5.49 10.42 6.30
N PRO A 190 -6.76 9.98 6.40
CA PRO A 190 -7.80 10.80 7.01
C PRO A 190 -7.58 11.03 8.52
N CYS A 191 -6.73 10.23 9.18
CA CYS A 191 -6.36 10.46 10.58
C CYS A 191 -5.32 11.58 10.75
N ASP A 192 -4.76 12.12 9.67
CA ASP A 192 -3.75 13.18 9.76
C ASP A 192 -4.36 14.46 10.32
N GLY A 193 -3.73 14.99 11.38
CA GLY A 193 -4.16 16.20 12.10
C GLY A 193 -5.33 15.99 13.07
N MET A 194 -5.82 14.76 13.26
CA MET A 194 -6.83 14.49 14.28
C MET A 194 -6.25 14.44 15.69
N GLU A 195 -6.98 15.00 16.65
CA GLU A 195 -6.65 14.85 18.07
C GLU A 195 -6.76 13.39 18.50
N THR A 196 -5.79 12.94 19.29
CA THR A 196 -5.77 11.58 19.81
C THR A 196 -6.71 11.49 21.02
N PRO A 197 -7.65 10.53 21.07
CA PRO A 197 -8.53 10.35 22.23
C PRO A 197 -7.75 10.22 23.55
N ARG A 198 -8.34 10.71 24.65
CA ARG A 198 -7.71 10.77 25.97
C ARG A 198 -7.10 9.42 26.37
N ALA A 199 -5.89 9.47 26.94
CA ALA A 199 -5.26 8.30 27.53
C ALA A 199 -6.10 7.77 28.71
N VAL A 200 -6.19 6.45 28.82
CA VAL A 200 -6.78 5.80 29.99
C VAL A 200 -5.87 6.10 31.18
N ILE A 201 -6.45 6.53 32.29
CA ILE A 201 -5.73 6.61 33.56
C ILE A 201 -5.47 5.16 34.01
N PRO A 202 -4.22 4.74 34.20
CA PRO A 202 -3.91 3.41 34.71
C PRO A 202 -4.67 3.12 36.00
N ARG A 203 -5.34 1.98 36.05
CA ARG A 203 -6.06 1.51 37.24
C ARG A 203 -5.19 0.47 37.94
N ASP A 204 -4.07 0.91 38.48
CA ASP A 204 -3.22 0.02 39.28
C ASP A 204 -3.78 -0.03 40.70
N ARG A 205 -4.78 -0.90 40.88
CA ARG A 205 -5.11 -1.40 42.22
C ARG A 205 -4.34 -2.70 42.41
N VAL A 206 -3.36 -2.66 43.30
CA VAL A 206 -2.70 -3.86 43.81
C VAL A 206 -3.57 -4.39 44.96
N LEU A 207 -3.78 -5.70 45.01
CA LEU A 207 -4.45 -6.33 46.16
C LEU A 207 -3.60 -6.09 47.40
N SER A 208 -4.24 -5.70 48.50
CA SER A 208 -3.58 -5.68 49.80
C SER A 208 -3.36 -7.11 50.32
N ASP A 209 -2.42 -7.30 51.23
CA ASP A 209 -2.15 -8.60 51.85
C ASP A 209 -3.39 -9.21 52.51
N ALA A 210 -4.27 -8.35 53.07
CA ALA A 210 -5.54 -8.76 53.66
C ALA A 210 -6.55 -9.28 52.62
N GLU A 211 -6.53 -8.73 51.41
CA GLU A 211 -7.39 -9.17 50.30
C GLU A 211 -6.83 -10.43 49.63
N LEU A 212 -5.49 -10.58 49.58
CA LEU A 212 -4.84 -11.81 49.11
C LEU A 212 -5.16 -13.01 50.01
N ALA A 213 -5.34 -12.80 51.31
CA ALA A 213 -5.71 -13.85 52.25
C ALA A 213 -7.16 -14.36 52.11
N GLN A 214 -8.00 -13.69 51.29
CA GLN A 214 -9.42 -14.01 51.09
C GLN A 214 -9.74 -14.60 49.71
N VAL A 215 -8.75 -14.80 48.84
CA VAL A 215 -8.91 -15.30 47.45
C VAL A 215 -8.44 -16.74 47.30
#